data_AF-A0A1F9VIJ0-F1
#
_entry.id   AF-A0A1F9VIJ0-F1
#
_cell.length_a   1.000
_cell.length_b   1.000
_cell.length_c   1.000
_cell.angle_alpha   90.00
_cell.angle_beta   90.00
_cell.angle_gamma   90.00
#
_symmetry.space_group_name_H-M   'P 1'
#
loop_
_entity.id
_entity.type
_entity.pdbx_description
1 polymer ?
#
loop_
_entity_poly.entity_id
_entity_poly.type
_entity_poly.pdbx_seq_one_letter_code
_entity_poly.pdbx_strand_id
1 'polypeptide(L)'
;MKIIIKHIVQSIFWLIIFSIACILIVFMLRKIEHNSNTKYRDYANEIVQNLAAVRTGTTITIPNRFNIQYLILTEGYSLSEQFLMQTGKVDQGLAKSIAKYNQENDGVFLLLVKNRKVVALKQFPGKFNLHNKAYVVQSQNQFSFKVEQDKNNLNKTTIFEIQ
;
A
#
# COMPACT_ATOMS: atom_id res chain seq x y z
N MET A 1 18.31 -16.73 56.54
CA MET A 1 18.08 -17.66 55.41
C MET A 1 16.66 -17.64 54.86
N LYS A 2 15.59 -17.84 55.67
CA LYS A 2 14.19 -17.85 55.19
C LYS A 2 13.72 -16.55 54.50
N ILE A 3 14.16 -15.38 54.97
CA ILE A 3 13.76 -14.08 54.41
C ILE A 3 14.34 -13.86 53.00
N ILE A 4 15.60 -14.25 52.79
CA ILE A 4 16.29 -14.13 51.49
C ILE A 4 15.60 -15.00 50.43
N ILE A 5 15.26 -16.25 50.78
CA ILE A 5 14.54 -17.17 49.88
C ILE A 5 13.16 -16.60 49.50
N LYS A 6 12.44 -15.98 50.45
CA LYS A 6 11.14 -15.36 50.18
C LYS A 6 11.24 -14.20 49.17
N HIS A 7 12.27 -13.35 49.30
CA HIS A 7 12.51 -12.28 48.35
C HIS A 7 12.89 -12.80 46.96
N ILE A 8 13.73 -13.84 46.87
CA ILE A 8 14.11 -14.46 45.60
C ILE A 8 12.87 -15.04 44.89
N VAL A 9 12.02 -15.78 45.60
CA VAL A 9 10.79 -16.35 45.04
C VAL A 9 9.84 -15.25 44.54
N GLN A 10 9.70 -14.17 45.29
CA GLN A 10 8.85 -13.04 44.91
C GLN A 10 9.41 -12.32 43.67
N SER A 11 10.72 -12.13 43.55
CA SER A 11 11.34 -11.54 42.37
C SER A 11 11.19 -12.42 41.12
N ILE A 12 11.34 -13.74 41.25
CA ILE A 12 11.10 -14.68 40.15
C ILE A 12 9.63 -14.64 39.70
N PHE A 13 8.71 -14.58 40.66
CA PHE A 13 7.28 -14.48 40.37
C PHE A 13 6.95 -13.21 39.57
N TRP A 14 7.49 -12.05 39.96
CA TRP A 14 7.31 -10.80 39.22
C TRP A 14 7.95 -10.82 37.83
N LEU A 15 9.12 -11.47 37.68
CA LEU A 15 9.78 -11.67 36.38
C LEU A 15 8.90 -12.50 35.43
N ILE A 16 8.31 -13.59 35.91
CA ILE A 16 7.41 -14.44 35.11
C ILE A 16 6.19 -13.64 34.65
N ILE A 17 5.54 -12.89 35.56
CA ILE A 17 4.39 -12.05 35.20
C ILE A 17 4.77 -11.01 34.15
N PHE A 18 5.91 -10.33 34.33
CA PHE A 18 6.39 -9.33 33.38
C PHE A 18 6.65 -9.94 32.00
N SER A 19 7.30 -11.11 31.93
CA SER A 19 7.53 -11.83 30.68
C SER A 19 6.23 -12.19 29.97
N ILE A 20 5.22 -12.70 30.70
CA ILE A 20 3.91 -13.02 30.12
C ILE A 20 3.22 -11.76 29.58
N ALA A 21 3.26 -10.65 30.33
CA ALA A 21 2.70 -9.39 29.89
C ALA A 21 3.35 -8.87 28.59
N CYS A 22 4.69 -8.93 28.50
CA CYS A 22 5.41 -8.57 27.27
C CYS A 22 5.00 -9.44 26.07
N ILE A 23 4.86 -10.75 26.25
CA ILE A 23 4.43 -11.67 25.18
C ILE A 23 3.01 -11.33 24.71
N LEU A 24 2.09 -11.05 25.64
CA LEU A 24 0.72 -10.65 25.31
C LEU A 24 0.67 -9.32 24.54
N ILE A 25 1.48 -8.33 24.94
CA ILE A 25 1.58 -7.05 24.23
C ILE A 25 2.08 -7.27 22.79
N VAL A 26 3.15 -8.06 22.61
CA VAL A 26 3.67 -8.38 21.27
C VAL A 26 2.62 -9.10 20.42
N PHE A 27 1.87 -10.04 21.01
CA PHE A 27 0.80 -10.74 20.31
C PHE A 27 -0.34 -9.81 19.87
N MET A 28 -0.78 -8.92 20.76
CA MET A 28 -1.80 -7.92 20.45
C MET A 28 -1.33 -6.96 19.34
N LEU A 29 -0.08 -6.49 19.40
CA LEU A 29 0.51 -5.64 18.36
C LEU A 29 0.53 -6.35 16.99
N ARG A 30 0.97 -7.61 16.94
CA ARG A 30 0.94 -8.42 15.71
C ARG A 30 -0.47 -8.61 15.16
N LYS A 31 -1.45 -8.85 16.03
CA LYS A 31 -2.86 -8.99 15.62
C LYS A 31 -3.42 -7.69 15.03
N ILE A 32 -3.09 -6.55 15.63
CA ILE A 32 -3.48 -5.22 15.12
C ILE A 32 -2.85 -4.98 13.74
N GLU A 33 -1.55 -5.27 13.58
CA GLU A 33 -0.83 -5.14 12.31
C GLU A 33 -1.44 -6.03 11.22
N HIS A 34 -1.73 -7.29 11.54
CA HIS A 34 -2.35 -8.22 10.61
C HIS A 34 -3.73 -7.72 10.14
N ASN A 35 -4.60 -7.32 11.06
CA ASN A 35 -5.93 -6.78 10.74
C ASN A 35 -5.85 -5.51 9.89
N SER A 36 -4.87 -4.64 10.18
CA SER A 36 -4.60 -3.44 9.41
C SER A 36 -4.23 -3.78 7.95
N ASN A 37 -3.32 -4.75 7.76
CA ASN A 37 -2.92 -5.20 6.43
C ASN A 37 -4.09 -5.79 5.64
N THR A 38 -4.97 -6.57 6.29
CA THR A 38 -6.16 -7.10 5.62
C THR A 38 -7.08 -5.98 5.12
N LYS A 39 -7.37 -4.97 5.95
CA LYS A 39 -8.19 -3.82 5.55
C LYS A 39 -7.61 -3.07 4.34
N TYR A 40 -6.30 -2.83 4.32
CA TYR A 40 -5.66 -2.16 3.19
C TYR A 40 -5.70 -3.02 1.92
N ARG A 41 -5.55 -4.33 2.04
CA ARG A 41 -5.65 -5.26 0.91
C ARG A 41 -7.06 -5.31 0.33
N ASP A 42 -8.08 -5.36 1.18
CA ASP A 42 -9.48 -5.34 0.75
C ASP A 42 -9.82 -4.03 0.05
N TYR A 43 -9.34 -2.91 0.59
CA TYR A 43 -9.52 -1.60 -0.02
C TYR A 43 -8.79 -1.49 -1.38
N ALA A 44 -7.57 -2.00 -1.49
CA ALA A 44 -6.86 -2.07 -2.76
C ALA A 44 -7.61 -2.94 -3.77
N ASN A 45 -8.22 -4.04 -3.33
CA ASN A 45 -9.03 -4.90 -4.18
C ASN A 45 -10.29 -4.20 -4.70
N GLU A 46 -11.00 -3.46 -3.84
CA GLU A 46 -12.15 -2.64 -4.24
C GLU A 46 -11.78 -1.59 -5.29
N ILE A 47 -10.65 -0.90 -5.11
CA ILE A 47 -10.14 0.07 -6.09
C ILE A 47 -9.87 -0.59 -7.44
N VAL A 48 -9.18 -1.74 -7.43
CA VAL A 48 -8.86 -2.49 -8.65
C VAL A 48 -10.13 -2.95 -9.36
N GLN A 49 -11.12 -3.46 -8.62
CA GLN A 49 -12.40 -3.89 -9.20
C GLN A 49 -13.17 -2.72 -9.82
N ASN A 50 -13.21 -1.57 -9.14
CA ASN A 50 -13.82 -0.36 -9.69
C ASN A 50 -13.11 0.08 -10.98
N LEU A 51 -11.78 0.17 -10.97
CA LEU A 51 -11.01 0.54 -12.16
C LEU A 51 -11.19 -0.46 -13.31
N ALA A 52 -11.24 -1.76 -13.01
CA ALA A 52 -11.43 -2.82 -14.02
C ALA A 52 -12.83 -2.86 -14.63
N ALA A 53 -13.87 -2.50 -13.87
CA ALA A 53 -15.26 -2.51 -14.33
C ALA A 53 -15.64 -1.26 -15.15
N VAL A 54 -14.76 -0.26 -15.18
CA VAL A 54 -15.10 1.06 -15.70
C VAL A 54 -14.84 1.17 -17.20
N ARG A 55 -15.79 1.81 -17.89
CA ARG A 55 -15.77 2.02 -19.33
C ARG A 55 -14.92 3.24 -19.71
N THR A 56 -14.30 3.16 -20.87
CA THR A 56 -13.69 4.31 -21.55
C THR A 56 -14.61 5.52 -21.58
N GLY A 57 -14.04 6.71 -21.34
CA GLY A 57 -14.73 8.00 -21.35
C GLY A 57 -15.34 8.40 -20.01
N THR A 58 -15.13 7.61 -18.96
CA THR A 58 -15.67 7.89 -17.63
C THR A 58 -14.59 8.30 -16.63
N THR A 59 -15.02 9.07 -15.64
CA THR A 59 -14.22 9.46 -14.48
C THR A 59 -14.67 8.66 -13.28
N ILE A 60 -13.72 8.08 -12.56
CA ILE A 60 -13.97 7.35 -11.31
C ILE A 60 -13.44 8.20 -10.17
N THR A 61 -14.25 8.35 -9.14
CA THR A 61 -13.83 8.98 -7.89
C THR A 61 -13.93 7.96 -6.77
N ILE A 62 -12.84 7.82 -6.01
CA ILE A 62 -12.72 6.85 -4.92
C ILE A 62 -12.47 7.61 -3.62
N PRO A 63 -13.31 7.48 -2.59
CA PRO A 63 -13.14 8.18 -1.33
C PRO A 63 -11.91 7.66 -0.56
N ASN A 64 -11.05 8.55 -0.06
CA ASN A 64 -9.86 8.16 0.68
C ASN A 64 -10.17 7.79 2.15
N ARG A 65 -10.88 6.67 2.36
CA ARG A 65 -11.36 6.24 3.68
C ARG A 65 -10.27 5.92 4.70
N PHE A 66 -9.03 5.75 4.24
CA PHE A 66 -7.91 5.33 5.08
C PHE A 66 -6.77 6.34 5.15
N ASN A 67 -6.97 7.59 4.72
CA ASN A 67 -5.93 8.62 4.69
C ASN A 67 -4.64 8.10 4.00
N ILE A 68 -4.82 7.40 2.88
CA ILE A 68 -3.73 6.98 2.00
C ILE A 68 -3.11 8.23 1.42
N GLN A 69 -1.79 8.34 1.46
CA GLN A 69 -1.06 9.53 0.98
C GLN A 69 -0.89 9.49 -0.53
N TYR A 70 -0.55 8.32 -1.07
CA TYR A 70 -0.37 8.11 -2.49
C TYR A 70 -1.01 6.82 -2.95
N LEU A 71 -1.64 6.89 -4.10
CA LEU A 71 -2.08 5.74 -4.86
C LEU A 71 -1.22 5.70 -6.12
N ILE A 72 -0.52 4.59 -6.32
CA ILE A 72 0.41 4.43 -7.43
C ILE A 72 -0.05 3.26 -8.28
N LEU A 73 -0.28 3.52 -9.56
CA LEU A 73 -0.60 2.52 -10.55
C LEU A 73 0.60 2.37 -11.47
N THR A 74 1.16 1.17 -11.62
CA THR A 74 2.39 0.96 -12.39
C THR A 74 2.42 -0.39 -13.08
N GLU A 75 3.19 -0.49 -14.16
CA GLU A 75 3.54 -1.75 -14.80
C GLU A 75 4.87 -2.27 -14.20
N GLY A 76 4.95 -3.57 -13.94
CA GLY A 76 6.13 -4.27 -13.43
C GLY A 76 7.37 -3.92 -14.25
N TYR A 77 8.50 -3.80 -13.57
CA TYR A 77 9.79 -3.36 -14.13
C TYR A 77 9.86 -1.95 -14.74
N SER A 78 8.73 -1.25 -14.92
CA SER A 78 8.72 0.07 -15.55
C SER A 78 9.07 1.22 -14.60
N LEU A 79 8.89 1.01 -13.30
CA LEU A 79 9.08 2.01 -12.24
C LEU A 79 10.46 1.91 -11.60
N SER A 80 11.31 2.91 -11.86
CA SER A 80 12.62 3.05 -11.22
C SER A 80 12.59 4.10 -10.12
N GLU A 81 13.54 4.02 -9.19
CA GLU A 81 13.74 5.06 -8.15
C GLU A 81 13.94 6.44 -8.80
N GLN A 82 14.74 6.50 -9.87
CA GLN A 82 15.03 7.74 -10.60
C GLN A 82 13.75 8.37 -11.19
N PHE A 83 12.87 7.56 -11.78
CA PHE A 83 11.60 8.05 -12.32
C PHE A 83 10.70 8.61 -11.21
N LEU A 84 10.55 7.88 -10.10
CA LEU A 84 9.77 8.32 -8.95
C LEU A 84 10.28 9.64 -8.38
N MET A 85 11.60 9.78 -8.26
CA MET A 85 12.24 11.02 -7.80
C MET A 85 12.00 12.20 -8.75
N GLN A 86 11.98 11.96 -10.06
CA GLN A 86 11.69 13.01 -11.06
C GLN A 86 10.26 13.53 -10.97
N THR A 87 9.30 12.74 -10.46
CA THR A 87 7.93 13.23 -10.29
C THR A 87 7.82 14.37 -9.28
N GLY A 88 8.80 14.52 -8.37
CA GLY A 88 8.76 15.47 -7.26
C GLY A 88 7.66 15.19 -6.23
N LYS A 89 6.85 14.13 -6.42
CA LYS A 89 5.71 13.81 -5.55
C LYS A 89 6.08 12.91 -4.38
N VAL A 90 7.16 12.14 -4.49
CA VAL A 90 7.60 11.14 -3.51
C VAL A 90 9.05 11.38 -3.09
N ASP A 91 9.34 11.18 -1.80
CA ASP A 91 10.69 11.29 -1.27
C ASP A 91 11.56 10.07 -1.60
N GLN A 92 12.88 10.22 -1.46
CA GLN A 92 13.86 9.19 -1.83
C GLN A 92 13.67 7.86 -1.10
N GLY A 93 13.33 7.89 0.19
CA GLY A 93 13.14 6.67 0.96
C GLY A 93 11.94 5.88 0.46
N LEU A 94 10.85 6.58 0.17
CA LEU A 94 9.66 6.00 -0.43
C LEU A 94 9.93 5.50 -1.87
N ALA A 95 10.60 6.30 -2.70
CA ALA A 95 10.94 5.94 -4.08
C ALA A 95 11.73 4.63 -4.15
N LYS A 96 12.75 4.48 -3.30
CA LYS A 96 13.55 3.25 -3.21
C LYS A 96 12.71 2.04 -2.81
N SER A 97 11.80 2.20 -1.83
CA SER A 97 10.94 1.11 -1.40
C SER A 97 10.02 0.64 -2.53
N ILE A 98 9.37 1.57 -3.22
CA ILE A 98 8.44 1.26 -4.32
C ILE A 98 9.19 0.63 -5.50
N ALA A 99 10.35 1.17 -5.88
CA ALA A 99 11.16 0.64 -6.98
C ALA A 99 11.62 -0.80 -6.72
N LYS A 100 12.06 -1.11 -5.49
CA LYS A 100 12.38 -2.48 -5.10
C LYS A 100 11.18 -3.41 -5.27
N TYR A 101 10.00 -3.01 -4.78
CA TYR A 101 8.78 -3.80 -4.95
C TYR A 101 8.41 -4.02 -6.42
N ASN A 102 8.60 -3.03 -7.29
CA ASN A 102 8.26 -3.14 -8.71
C ASN A 102 9.21 -4.04 -9.53
N GLN A 103 10.44 -4.26 -9.06
CA GLN A 103 11.41 -5.17 -9.69
C GLN A 103 11.12 -6.65 -9.38
N GLU A 104 10.35 -6.93 -8.34
CA GLU A 104 10.07 -8.31 -7.88
C GLU A 104 8.74 -8.86 -8.41
N ASN A 105 7.98 -8.08 -9.20
CA ASN A 105 6.60 -8.41 -9.55
C ASN A 105 6.25 -8.07 -11.02
N ASP A 106 5.61 -9.02 -11.72
CA ASP A 106 5.24 -8.92 -13.15
C ASP A 106 3.76 -8.55 -13.37
N GLY A 107 3.51 -7.59 -14.27
CA GLY A 107 2.16 -7.18 -14.67
C GLY A 107 1.79 -5.79 -14.16
N VAL A 108 0.49 -5.44 -14.12
CA VAL A 108 0.03 -4.11 -13.68
C VAL A 108 -0.38 -4.17 -12.22
N PHE A 109 0.10 -3.25 -11.40
CA PHE A 109 -0.13 -3.22 -9.96
C PHE A 109 -0.64 -1.87 -9.46
N LEU A 110 -1.55 -1.95 -8.50
CA LEU A 110 -1.93 -0.86 -7.61
C LEU A 110 -1.12 -0.96 -6.32
N LEU A 111 -0.50 0.15 -5.91
CA LEU A 111 0.21 0.30 -4.65
C LEU A 111 -0.48 1.38 -3.82
N LEU A 112 -0.80 1.06 -2.57
CA LEU A 112 -1.29 2.02 -1.59
C LEU A 112 -0.14 2.43 -0.68
N VAL A 113 0.13 3.72 -0.58
CA VAL A 113 1.21 4.26 0.25
C VAL A 113 0.64 5.09 1.40
N LYS A 114 1.09 4.77 2.61
CA LYS A 114 0.78 5.51 3.82
C LYS A 114 1.99 5.54 4.75
N ASN A 115 2.23 6.68 5.39
CA ASN A 115 3.37 6.92 6.26
C ASN A 115 4.71 6.55 5.59
N ARG A 116 4.88 6.93 4.32
CA ARG A 116 6.06 6.62 3.50
C ARG A 116 6.37 5.11 3.32
N LYS A 117 5.35 4.25 3.46
CA LYS A 117 5.46 2.80 3.25
C LYS A 117 4.34 2.30 2.34
N VAL A 118 4.65 1.29 1.53
CA VAL A 118 3.64 0.52 0.82
C VAL A 118 2.87 -0.32 1.85
N VAL A 119 1.57 -0.08 1.99
CA VAL A 119 0.69 -0.78 2.96
C VAL A 119 -0.20 -1.82 2.31
N ALA A 120 -0.40 -1.74 0.98
CA ALA A 120 -1.04 -2.79 0.21
C ALA A 120 -0.59 -2.75 -1.25
N LEU A 121 -0.64 -3.93 -1.88
CA LEU A 121 -0.37 -4.16 -3.29
C LEU A 121 -1.48 -5.05 -3.84
N LYS A 122 -1.97 -4.72 -5.03
CA LYS A 122 -2.94 -5.54 -5.75
C LYS A 122 -2.64 -5.55 -7.24
N GLN A 123 -2.48 -6.75 -7.80
CA GLN A 123 -2.37 -6.93 -9.25
C GLN A 123 -3.72 -6.70 -9.93
N PHE A 124 -3.68 -6.03 -11.07
CA PHE A 124 -4.85 -5.83 -11.93
C PHE A 124 -5.16 -7.09 -12.74
N PRO A 125 -6.44 -7.49 -12.85
CA PRO A 125 -6.86 -8.67 -13.61
C PRO A 125 -6.90 -8.44 -15.13
N GLY A 126 -6.65 -7.21 -15.62
CA GLY A 126 -6.76 -6.84 -17.03
C GLY A 126 -5.56 -6.03 -17.53
N LYS A 127 -5.48 -5.82 -18.85
CA LYS A 127 -4.42 -5.05 -19.50
C LYS A 127 -4.79 -3.56 -19.56
N PHE A 128 -4.31 -2.78 -18.60
CA PHE A 128 -4.28 -1.32 -18.70
C PHE A 128 -3.00 -0.88 -19.42
N ASN A 129 -3.11 -0.02 -20.43
CA ASN A 129 -1.96 0.67 -20.96
C ASN A 129 -1.74 1.93 -20.14
N LEU A 130 -0.78 1.89 -19.23
CA LEU A 130 -0.42 3.08 -18.48
C LEU A 130 0.50 3.93 -19.38
N HIS A 131 -0.08 4.78 -20.23
CA HIS A 131 0.69 5.77 -20.96
C HIS A 131 1.53 6.60 -19.98
N ASN A 132 2.85 6.44 -20.05
CA ASN A 132 3.85 6.97 -19.12
C ASN A 132 4.05 6.17 -17.83
N LYS A 133 4.06 4.83 -17.91
CA LYS A 133 4.72 3.83 -17.04
C LYS A 133 4.38 3.82 -15.53
N ALA A 134 3.92 4.92 -14.94
CA ALA A 134 3.18 4.92 -13.69
C ALA A 134 2.38 6.21 -13.47
N TYR A 135 1.23 6.06 -12.81
CA TYR A 135 0.42 7.18 -12.33
C TYR A 135 0.52 7.25 -10.83
N VAL A 136 0.95 8.41 -10.33
CA VAL A 136 1.06 8.71 -8.92
C VAL A 136 0.03 9.77 -8.59
N VAL A 137 -1.02 9.39 -7.88
CA VAL A 137 -2.06 10.30 -7.40
C VAL A 137 -1.80 10.60 -5.93
N GLN A 138 -1.55 11.87 -5.61
CA GLN A 138 -1.44 12.33 -4.23
C GLN A 138 -2.82 12.66 -3.70
N SER A 139 -3.21 12.04 -2.59
CA SER A 139 -4.55 12.25 -2.05
C SER A 139 -4.66 13.52 -1.22
N GLN A 140 -5.83 14.15 -1.34
CA GLN A 140 -6.46 14.88 -0.24
C GLN A 140 -7.55 13.97 0.36
N ASN A 141 -8.82 14.19 0.04
CA ASN A 141 -9.96 13.42 0.57
C ASN A 141 -10.45 12.29 -0.35
N GLN A 142 -10.05 12.30 -1.62
CA GLN A 142 -10.46 11.32 -2.63
C GLN A 142 -9.39 11.18 -3.71
N PHE A 143 -9.49 10.11 -4.50
CA PHE A 143 -8.70 9.86 -5.70
C PHE A 143 -9.61 9.94 -6.92
N SER A 144 -9.16 10.62 -7.97
CA SER A 144 -9.91 10.73 -9.22
C SER A 144 -9.10 10.22 -10.41
N PHE A 145 -9.71 9.36 -11.22
CA PHE A 145 -9.10 8.75 -12.39
C PHE A 145 -9.95 8.98 -13.62
N LYS A 146 -9.35 9.42 -14.72
CA LYS A 146 -9.99 9.43 -16.04
C LYS A 146 -9.59 8.18 -16.79
N VAL A 147 -10.55 7.47 -17.36
CA VAL A 147 -10.27 6.31 -18.20
C VAL A 147 -10.52 6.69 -19.66
N GLU A 148 -9.51 6.66 -20.53
CA GLU A 148 -9.65 6.95 -21.97
C GLU A 148 -9.19 5.78 -22.85
N GLN A 149 -9.56 5.81 -24.13
CA GLN A 149 -9.09 4.82 -25.10
C GLN A 149 -7.75 5.28 -25.65
N ASP A 150 -6.82 4.35 -25.77
CA ASP A 150 -5.57 4.62 -26.47
C ASP A 150 -5.87 4.84 -27.95
N LYS A 151 -5.69 6.08 -28.43
CA LYS A 151 -5.93 6.47 -29.83
C LYS A 151 -5.02 5.70 -30.80
N ASN A 152 -3.87 5.23 -30.32
CA ASN A 152 -2.90 4.47 -31.12
C ASN A 152 -3.14 2.95 -31.06
N ASN A 153 -4.00 2.49 -30.15
CA ASN A 153 -4.34 1.09 -30.03
C ASN A 153 -5.81 0.95 -29.57
N LEU A 154 -6.70 0.76 -30.54
CA LEU A 154 -8.16 0.71 -30.34
C LEU A 154 -8.62 -0.36 -29.33
N ASN A 155 -7.77 -1.33 -28.97
CA ASN A 155 -8.10 -2.39 -28.01
C ASN A 155 -7.53 -2.15 -26.60
N LYS A 156 -6.96 -0.97 -26.32
CA LYS A 156 -6.32 -0.67 -25.04
C LYS A 156 -6.95 0.54 -24.34
N THR A 157 -7.01 0.44 -23.02
CA THR A 157 -7.55 1.46 -22.11
C THR A 157 -6.42 2.10 -21.31
N THR A 158 -6.46 3.42 -21.20
CA THR A 158 -5.48 4.27 -20.52
C THR A 158 -6.11 4.96 -19.32
N ILE A 159 -5.41 5.02 -18.20
CA ILE A 159 -5.85 5.70 -16.96
C ILE A 159 -5.08 7.00 -16.81
N PHE A 160 -5.68 8.10 -16.36
CA PHE A 160 -4.98 9.35 -16.05
C PHE A 160 -5.33 9.84 -14.66
N GLU A 161 -4.42 10.58 -14.03
CA GLU A 161 -4.67 11.36 -12.83
C GLU A 161 -5.55 12.57 -13.16
N ILE A 162 -6.57 12.83 -12.35
CA ILE A 162 -7.32 14.08 -12.35
C ILE A 162 -7.06 14.77 -11.01
N GLN A 163 -6.59 16.02 -11.05
CA GLN A 163 -6.31 16.86 -9.89
C GLN A 163 -7.59 17.41 -9.26
#